data_AF-A0A7S2MDU6-F1
#
_entry.id   AF-A0A7S2MDU6-F1
#
_cell.length_a   1.000
_cell.length_b   1.000
_cell.length_c   1.000
_cell.angle_alpha   90.00
_cell.angle_beta   90.00
_cell.angle_gamma   90.00
#
_symmetry.space_group_name_H-M   'P 1'
#
loop_
_entity.id
_entity.type
_entity.pdbx_description
1 polymer ?
#
loop_
_entity_poly.entity_id
_entity_poly.type
_entity_poly.pdbx_seq_one_letter_code
_entity_poly.pdbx_strand_id
1 'polypeptide(L)'
;APEMIMNILFEASQPAGSSSLPAPEVSPSGIPVNLTVAVIKVCRTALQLLIHVGSLNHAMGGGGSGSVCGGGGGNGVRAAFLRRVLGGDEVRINMVHMCHLTLSLFGAAEKVRPRHDSAAVQPAEEAAVGAELRSLTHEVLLLLALFALGSPRAAEALRWRWNSHPTMLHRMCDLPIGYFCEPRLRQILVPTLICACFHESINLRILSSRLSPQHIVTYLKAEVASYEAARTASLERDAPLPPLSPATLVDDPSELPIVAMEYGLQARLPPSKWADALAFFSTRPESPTAERAHLDWQGGEDTPRASRASDE
;
A
#
# COMPACT_ATOMS: atom_id res chain seq x y z
N ALA A 1 1.89 25.12 -0.05
CA ALA A 1 1.08 24.22 0.79
C ALA A 1 1.49 22.75 0.66
N PRO A 2 1.51 22.10 -0.53
CA PRO A 2 1.92 20.70 -0.64
C PRO A 2 3.40 20.48 -0.27
N GLU A 3 4.32 21.35 -0.68
CA GLU A 3 5.73 21.25 -0.26
C GLU A 3 5.93 21.33 1.25
N MET A 4 5.15 22.16 1.94
CA MET A 4 5.23 22.27 3.40
C MET A 4 4.79 20.97 4.08
N ILE A 5 3.71 20.34 3.58
CA ILE A 5 3.23 19.04 4.08
C ILE A 5 4.26 17.94 3.79
N MET A 6 4.84 17.95 2.59
CA MET A 6 5.90 17.00 2.21
C MET A 6 7.13 17.16 3.10
N ASN A 7 7.55 18.40 3.40
CA ASN A 7 8.67 18.67 4.29
C ASN A 7 8.37 18.21 5.72
N ILE A 8 7.17 18.50 6.25
CA ILE A 8 6.75 18.04 7.57
C ILE A 8 6.77 16.51 7.63
N LEU A 9 6.18 15.82 6.64
CA LEU A 9 6.15 14.36 6.58
C LEU A 9 7.56 13.77 6.39
N PHE A 10 8.43 14.44 5.62
CA PHE A 10 9.79 14.01 5.35
C PHE A 10 10.67 14.12 6.59
N GLU A 11 10.67 15.28 7.26
CA GLU A 11 11.36 15.51 8.54
C GLU A 11 10.89 14.51 9.59
N ALA A 12 9.58 14.32 9.67
CA ALA A 12 8.93 13.35 10.54
C ALA A 12 9.35 11.89 10.31
N SER A 13 9.79 11.55 9.10
CA SER A 13 10.15 10.18 8.72
C SER A 13 11.63 9.83 8.93
N GLN A 14 12.49 10.82 9.22
CA GLN A 14 13.94 10.59 9.30
C GLN A 14 14.34 9.83 10.58
N PRO A 15 15.33 8.91 10.48
CA PRO A 15 15.90 8.27 11.66
C PRO A 15 16.71 9.30 12.48
N ALA A 16 16.56 9.25 13.80
CA ALA A 16 17.30 10.08 14.75
C ALA A 16 18.81 9.96 14.49
N GLY A 17 19.45 11.04 14.05
CA GLY A 17 20.90 11.12 13.81
C GLY A 17 21.35 11.27 12.35
N SER A 18 20.44 11.45 11.38
CA SER A 18 20.79 11.54 9.96
C SER A 18 20.93 12.97 9.38
N SER A 19 20.73 14.03 10.18
CA SER A 19 20.90 15.42 9.73
C SER A 19 21.69 16.26 10.74
N SER A 20 22.36 17.31 10.26
CA SER A 20 23.03 18.35 11.07
C SER A 20 22.05 19.39 11.64
N LEU A 21 20.75 19.21 11.41
CA LEU A 21 19.67 20.00 11.99
C LEU A 21 19.30 19.40 13.35
N PRO A 22 18.76 20.20 14.29
CA PRO A 22 18.25 19.65 15.55
C PRO A 22 17.26 18.54 15.21
N ALA A 23 17.45 17.36 15.82
CA ALA A 23 16.56 16.23 15.62
C ALA A 23 15.12 16.70 15.83
N PRO A 24 14.17 16.36 14.94
CA PRO A 24 12.79 16.77 15.11
C PRO A 24 12.33 16.34 16.50
N GLU A 25 11.72 17.25 17.26
CA GLU A 25 11.14 16.85 18.55
C GLU A 25 10.11 15.77 18.26
N VAL A 26 10.35 14.59 18.83
CA VAL A 26 9.46 13.44 18.72
C VAL A 26 8.84 13.23 20.10
N SER A 27 7.53 13.06 20.13
CA SER A 27 6.80 12.69 21.35
C SER A 27 7.34 11.37 21.93
N PRO A 28 7.07 11.06 23.20
CA PRO A 28 7.42 9.76 23.79
C PRO A 28 6.81 8.55 23.06
N SER A 29 5.84 8.77 22.17
CA SER A 29 5.20 7.78 21.31
C SER A 29 5.75 7.69 19.90
N GLY A 30 6.85 8.38 19.60
CA GLY A 30 7.47 8.32 18.27
C GLY A 30 6.75 9.16 17.21
N ILE A 31 5.79 10.01 17.62
CA ILE A 31 5.05 10.89 16.72
C ILE A 31 5.76 12.25 16.67
N PRO A 32 6.07 12.76 15.47
CA PRO A 32 6.65 14.10 15.33
C PRO A 32 5.69 15.15 15.87
N VAL A 33 6.20 16.10 16.65
CA VAL A 33 5.38 17.12 17.34
C VAL A 33 4.60 18.01 16.35
N ASN A 34 5.07 18.15 15.11
CA ASN A 34 4.41 18.91 14.05
C ASN A 34 3.35 18.11 13.26
N LEU A 35 3.23 16.79 13.49
CA LEU A 35 2.25 15.95 12.82
C LEU A 35 0.89 16.05 13.52
N THR A 36 0.06 16.97 13.06
CA THR A 36 -1.29 17.18 13.61
C THR A 36 -2.35 16.40 12.83
N VAL A 37 -3.52 16.20 13.45
CA VAL A 37 -4.71 15.62 12.79
C VAL A 37 -5.07 16.41 11.52
N ALA A 38 -4.89 17.73 11.53
CA ALA A 38 -5.16 18.59 10.38
C ALA A 38 -4.27 18.22 9.17
N VAL A 39 -2.97 18.00 9.39
CA VAL A 39 -2.03 17.60 8.33
C VAL A 39 -2.45 16.26 7.75
N ILE A 40 -2.79 15.28 8.60
CA ILE A 40 -3.24 13.96 8.15
C ILE A 40 -4.53 14.06 7.33
N LYS A 41 -5.48 14.90 7.76
CA LYS A 41 -6.74 15.14 7.03
C LYS A 41 -6.51 15.76 5.66
N VAL A 42 -5.56 16.69 5.51
CA VAL A 42 -5.21 17.24 4.19
C VAL A 42 -4.62 16.17 3.29
N CYS A 43 -3.72 15.32 3.80
CA CYS A 43 -3.19 14.17 3.05
C CYS A 43 -4.32 13.22 2.62
N ARG A 44 -5.24 12.90 3.55
CA ARG A 44 -6.42 12.09 3.27
C ARG A 44 -7.25 12.70 2.14
N THR A 45 -7.60 13.98 2.22
CA THR A 45 -8.38 14.66 1.17
C THR A 45 -7.69 14.58 -0.18
N ALA A 46 -6.37 14.76 -0.26
CA ALA A 46 -5.63 14.64 -1.51
C ALA A 46 -5.69 13.23 -2.09
N LEU A 47 -5.52 12.19 -1.26
CA LEU A 47 -5.63 10.78 -1.70
C LEU A 47 -7.06 10.42 -2.11
N GLN A 48 -8.06 10.83 -1.33
CA GLN A 48 -9.46 10.59 -1.63
C GLN A 48 -9.88 11.26 -2.94
N LEU A 49 -9.39 12.48 -3.23
CA LEU A 49 -9.60 13.12 -4.53
C LEU A 49 -9.00 12.28 -5.67
N LEU A 50 -7.77 11.78 -5.54
CA LEU A 50 -7.17 10.90 -6.55
C LEU A 50 -8.02 9.64 -6.79
N ILE A 51 -8.47 8.99 -5.71
CA ILE A 51 -9.31 7.78 -5.78
C ILE A 51 -10.70 8.10 -6.37
N HIS A 52 -11.31 9.22 -5.98
CA HIS A 52 -12.66 9.59 -6.39
C HIS A 52 -12.74 10.03 -7.85
N VAL A 53 -11.79 10.84 -8.32
CA VAL A 53 -11.71 11.20 -9.75
C VAL A 53 -11.54 9.93 -10.60
N GLY A 54 -10.81 8.92 -10.10
CA GLY A 54 -10.75 7.58 -10.70
C GLY A 54 -12.07 6.83 -10.75
N SER A 55 -12.92 6.99 -9.73
CA SER A 55 -14.24 6.38 -9.67
C SER A 55 -15.28 7.09 -10.56
N LEU A 56 -15.27 8.42 -10.63
CA LEU A 56 -16.23 9.18 -11.44
C LEU A 56 -16.05 8.95 -12.95
N ASN A 57 -14.81 8.80 -13.42
CA ASN A 57 -14.54 8.51 -14.82
C ASN A 57 -15.08 7.13 -15.26
N HIS A 58 -15.19 6.17 -14.32
CA HIS A 58 -15.86 4.90 -14.57
C HIS A 58 -17.38 5.08 -14.82
N ALA A 59 -18.05 5.95 -14.04
CA ALA A 59 -19.49 6.17 -14.17
C ALA A 59 -19.89 6.89 -15.47
N MET A 60 -19.04 7.81 -15.98
CA MET A 60 -19.32 8.60 -17.18
C MET A 60 -18.92 7.89 -18.50
N GLY A 61 -18.04 6.89 -18.45
CA GLY A 61 -17.54 6.17 -19.63
C GLY A 61 -18.42 5.04 -20.16
N GLY A 62 -19.57 4.75 -19.50
CA GLY A 62 -20.47 3.63 -19.82
C GLY A 62 -21.50 3.89 -20.93
N GLY A 63 -21.43 5.00 -21.66
CA GLY A 63 -22.33 5.35 -22.75
C GLY A 63 -21.91 4.73 -24.09
N GLY A 64 -21.85 3.40 -24.19
CA GLY A 64 -21.45 2.69 -25.41
C GLY A 64 -22.12 1.33 -25.53
N SER A 65 -23.22 1.31 -26.30
CA SER A 65 -24.09 0.19 -26.70
C SER A 65 -23.54 -1.25 -26.61
N GLY A 66 -24.25 -2.09 -25.84
CA GLY A 66 -24.59 -3.47 -26.22
C GLY A 66 -23.63 -4.60 -25.83
N SER A 67 -23.80 -5.16 -24.63
CA SER A 67 -24.00 -6.61 -24.42
C SER A 67 -24.12 -6.91 -22.92
N VAL A 68 -25.23 -7.52 -22.54
CA VAL A 68 -25.50 -8.06 -21.22
C VAL A 68 -24.58 -9.28 -20.98
N CYS A 69 -24.28 -9.55 -19.70
CA CYS A 69 -23.49 -10.66 -19.13
C CYS A 69 -22.00 -10.37 -18.85
N GLY A 70 -21.70 -9.75 -17.69
CA GLY A 70 -20.34 -9.78 -17.11
C GLY A 70 -20.04 -8.65 -16.12
N GLY A 71 -20.47 -8.77 -14.86
CA GLY A 71 -20.29 -7.77 -13.79
C GLY A 71 -18.85 -7.61 -13.24
N GLY A 72 -17.82 -7.59 -14.08
CA GLY A 72 -16.41 -7.58 -13.65
C GLY A 72 -15.56 -6.38 -14.09
N GLY A 73 -16.14 -5.37 -14.74
CA GLY A 73 -15.39 -4.32 -15.46
C GLY A 73 -14.87 -3.13 -14.63
N GLY A 74 -15.39 -2.89 -13.42
CA GLY A 74 -15.21 -1.59 -12.76
C GLY A 74 -13.80 -1.24 -12.31
N ASN A 75 -13.04 -2.23 -11.81
CA ASN A 75 -11.73 -1.97 -11.22
C ASN A 75 -10.64 -1.75 -12.28
N GLY A 76 -10.79 -2.37 -13.45
CA GLY A 76 -9.87 -2.16 -14.57
C GLY A 76 -9.88 -0.71 -15.07
N VAL A 77 -11.07 -0.10 -15.12
CA VAL A 77 -11.25 1.29 -15.56
C VAL A 77 -10.71 2.28 -14.52
N ARG A 78 -10.99 2.05 -13.22
CA ARG A 78 -10.46 2.87 -12.12
C ARG A 78 -8.92 2.86 -12.11
N ALA A 79 -8.32 1.68 -12.22
CA ALA A 79 -6.87 1.52 -12.27
C ALA A 79 -6.26 2.17 -13.52
N ALA A 80 -6.89 2.03 -14.70
CA ALA A 80 -6.44 2.67 -15.93
C ALA A 80 -6.48 4.21 -15.86
N PHE A 81 -7.55 4.77 -15.26
CA PHE A 81 -7.65 6.20 -15.05
C PHE A 81 -6.59 6.72 -14.08
N LEU A 82 -6.43 6.06 -12.92
CA LEU A 82 -5.41 6.45 -11.94
C LEU A 82 -4.03 6.50 -12.60
N ARG A 83 -3.69 5.52 -13.44
CA ARG A 83 -2.43 5.54 -14.21
C ARG A 83 -2.33 6.68 -15.22
N ARG A 84 -3.45 7.12 -15.80
CA ARG A 84 -3.47 8.27 -16.71
C ARG A 84 -3.23 9.58 -15.95
N VAL A 85 -3.91 9.77 -14.82
CA VAL A 85 -3.71 10.96 -13.95
C VAL A 85 -2.29 10.97 -13.37
N LEU A 86 -1.82 9.80 -12.92
CA LEU A 86 -0.46 9.58 -12.44
C LEU A 86 0.54 9.34 -13.59
N GLY A 87 0.13 9.62 -14.84
CA GLY A 87 1.01 9.57 -16.00
C GLY A 87 2.01 10.72 -15.97
N GLY A 88 1.62 11.87 -15.40
CA GLY A 88 2.52 12.98 -15.12
C GLY A 88 3.55 12.59 -14.07
N ASP A 89 4.83 12.74 -14.41
CA ASP A 89 5.94 12.30 -13.56
C ASP A 89 5.91 12.99 -12.19
N GLU A 90 5.57 14.28 -12.13
CA GLU A 90 5.48 15.04 -10.86
C GLU A 90 4.38 14.53 -9.93
N VAL A 91 3.15 14.36 -10.43
CA VAL A 91 2.01 13.88 -9.63
C VAL A 91 2.29 12.46 -9.12
N ARG A 92 2.89 11.62 -9.97
CA ARG A 92 3.28 10.26 -9.59
C ARG A 92 4.36 10.26 -8.51
N ILE A 93 5.41 11.07 -8.66
CA ILE A 93 6.48 11.19 -7.66
C ILE A 93 5.91 11.67 -6.33
N ASN A 94 5.07 12.71 -6.35
CA ASN A 94 4.44 13.24 -5.13
C ASN A 94 3.53 12.22 -4.45
N MET A 95 2.74 11.47 -5.21
CA MET A 95 1.90 10.38 -4.68
C MET A 95 2.76 9.28 -4.04
N VAL A 96 3.79 8.80 -4.74
CA VAL A 96 4.71 7.77 -4.24
C VAL A 96 5.40 8.23 -2.97
N HIS A 97 5.84 9.48 -2.94
CA HIS A 97 6.51 10.06 -1.78
C HIS A 97 5.53 10.19 -0.59
N MET A 98 4.30 10.69 -0.79
CA MET A 98 3.27 10.69 0.26
C MET A 98 3.01 9.29 0.82
N CYS A 99 2.80 8.29 -0.05
CA CYS A 99 2.56 6.91 0.38
C CYS A 99 3.73 6.34 1.20
N HIS A 100 4.97 6.62 0.77
CA HIS A 100 6.17 6.17 1.48
C HIS A 100 6.28 6.79 2.87
N LEU A 101 6.02 8.10 2.98
CA LEU A 101 6.05 8.82 4.25
C LEU A 101 4.96 8.31 5.19
N THR A 102 3.72 8.16 4.72
CA THR A 102 2.62 7.61 5.54
C THR A 102 2.98 6.24 6.11
N LEU A 103 3.48 5.31 5.29
CA LEU A 103 3.88 3.98 5.75
C LEU A 103 5.05 4.04 6.73
N SER A 104 6.01 4.94 6.50
CA SER A 104 7.16 5.11 7.39
C SER A 104 6.76 5.67 8.76
N LEU A 105 5.89 6.69 8.78
CA LEU A 105 5.37 7.30 10.01
C LEU A 105 4.53 6.31 10.80
N PHE A 106 3.65 5.58 10.14
CA PHE A 106 2.83 4.58 10.80
C PHE A 106 3.70 3.47 11.43
N GLY A 107 4.69 2.97 10.69
CA GLY A 107 5.63 1.99 11.19
C GLY A 107 6.50 2.50 12.36
N ALA A 108 6.83 3.79 12.39
CA ALA A 108 7.56 4.40 13.50
C ALA A 108 6.67 4.53 14.76
N ALA A 109 5.45 5.06 14.60
CA ALA A 109 4.49 5.22 15.69
C ALA A 109 4.12 3.89 16.36
N GLU A 110 3.93 2.83 15.58
CA GLU A 110 3.58 1.51 16.11
C GLU A 110 4.75 0.80 16.83
N LYS A 111 6.01 1.12 16.49
CA LYS A 111 7.19 0.55 17.17
C LYS A 111 7.42 1.13 18.56
N VAL A 112 7.12 2.42 18.72
CA VAL A 112 7.34 3.14 19.99
C VAL A 112 6.17 2.94 20.94
N ARG A 113 5.00 2.52 20.44
CA ARG A 113 3.83 2.24 21.27
C ARG A 113 4.16 1.20 22.35
N PRO A 114 4.05 1.54 23.65
CA PRO A 114 4.41 0.63 24.72
C PRO A 114 3.51 -0.60 24.68
N ARG A 115 4.12 -1.79 24.79
CA ARG A 115 3.40 -3.07 24.93
C ARG A 115 2.66 -3.06 26.26
N HIS A 116 1.41 -2.61 26.23
CA HIS A 116 0.25 -2.91 27.09
C HIS A 116 0.38 -2.98 28.64
N ASP A 117 1.54 -2.76 29.24
CA ASP A 117 1.78 -3.06 30.67
C ASP A 117 1.98 -1.81 31.54
N SER A 118 2.02 -0.61 30.97
CA SER A 118 1.96 0.64 31.74
C SER A 118 0.74 1.45 31.31
N ALA A 119 -0.22 1.58 32.22
CA ALA A 119 -1.41 2.44 32.11
C ALA A 119 -1.06 3.95 32.11
N ALA A 120 -0.04 4.35 31.35
CA ALA A 120 0.22 5.74 31.06
C ALA A 120 -0.88 6.22 30.11
N VAL A 121 -1.73 7.11 30.62
CA VAL A 121 -2.75 7.81 29.83
C VAL A 121 -2.02 8.54 28.69
N GLN A 122 -2.13 8.02 27.46
CA GLN A 122 -1.69 8.79 26.30
C GLN A 122 -2.56 10.05 26.19
N PRO A 123 -1.99 11.21 25.88
CA PRO A 123 -2.78 12.42 25.67
C PRO A 123 -3.78 12.19 24.54
N ALA A 124 -5.03 12.62 24.74
CA ALA A 124 -6.14 12.35 23.81
C ALA A 124 -5.84 12.77 22.36
N GLU A 125 -5.07 13.84 22.18
CA GLU A 125 -4.62 14.33 20.87
C GLU A 125 -3.71 13.34 20.15
N GLU A 126 -2.78 12.71 20.86
CA GLU A 126 -1.84 11.75 20.29
C GLU A 126 -2.54 10.44 19.87
N ALA A 127 -3.50 9.99 20.69
CA ALA A 127 -4.36 8.86 20.33
C ALA A 127 -5.18 9.16 19.08
N ALA A 128 -5.69 10.39 18.93
CA ALA A 128 -6.40 10.83 17.73
C ALA A 128 -5.48 10.86 16.49
N VAL A 129 -4.25 11.39 16.61
CA VAL A 129 -3.25 11.37 15.53
C VAL A 129 -2.94 9.93 15.10
N GLY A 130 -2.74 9.01 16.05
CA GLY A 130 -2.50 7.60 15.76
C GLY A 130 -3.67 6.90 15.05
N ALA A 131 -4.91 7.18 15.45
CA ALA A 131 -6.11 6.65 14.79
C ALA A 131 -6.23 7.16 13.35
N GLU A 132 -6.01 8.47 13.16
CA GLU A 132 -6.07 9.13 11.85
C GLU A 132 -4.98 8.62 10.90
N LEU A 133 -3.76 8.42 11.42
CA LEU A 133 -2.64 7.86 10.66
C LEU A 133 -2.89 6.41 10.23
N ARG A 134 -3.54 5.61 11.08
CA ARG A 134 -3.95 4.24 10.74
C ARG A 134 -4.99 4.23 9.63
N SER A 135 -6.01 5.07 9.75
CA SER A 135 -7.03 5.22 8.69
C SER A 135 -6.39 5.66 7.37
N LEU A 136 -5.50 6.66 7.40
CA LEU A 136 -4.75 7.10 6.22
C LEU A 136 -3.90 5.96 5.61
N THR A 137 -3.29 5.12 6.46
CA THR A 137 -2.51 3.96 6.00
C THR A 137 -3.37 2.97 5.21
N HIS A 138 -4.63 2.74 5.62
CA HIS A 138 -5.54 1.88 4.88
C HIS A 138 -5.85 2.42 3.48
N GLU A 139 -6.10 3.73 3.38
CA GLU A 139 -6.33 4.38 2.09
C GLU A 139 -5.10 4.32 1.18
N VAL A 140 -3.90 4.53 1.74
CA VAL A 140 -2.63 4.36 1.02
C VAL A 140 -2.50 2.92 0.50
N LEU A 141 -2.78 1.91 1.32
CA LEU A 141 -2.72 0.51 0.88
C LEU A 141 -3.71 0.22 -0.25
N LEU A 142 -4.91 0.80 -0.22
CA LEU A 142 -5.87 0.67 -1.32
C LEU A 142 -5.36 1.35 -2.60
N LEU A 143 -4.87 2.59 -2.50
CA LEU A 143 -4.34 3.33 -3.63
C LEU A 143 -3.18 2.58 -4.30
N LEU A 144 -2.23 2.07 -3.50
CA LEU A 144 -1.08 1.32 -4.01
C LEU A 144 -1.51 0.06 -4.78
N ALA A 145 -2.55 -0.64 -4.30
CA ALA A 145 -3.09 -1.81 -4.99
C ALA A 145 -3.65 -1.45 -6.38
N LEU A 146 -4.49 -0.41 -6.43
CA LEU A 146 -5.11 0.06 -7.68
C LEU A 146 -4.07 0.62 -8.66
N PHE A 147 -3.05 1.29 -8.13
CA PHE A 147 -1.95 1.87 -8.91
C PHE A 147 -1.08 0.78 -9.55
N ALA A 148 -0.67 -0.23 -8.79
CA ALA A 148 0.26 -1.26 -9.24
C ALA A 148 -0.36 -2.29 -10.19
N LEU A 149 -1.65 -2.60 -10.03
CA LEU A 149 -2.28 -3.72 -10.73
C LEU A 149 -2.19 -3.58 -12.27
N GLY A 150 -1.50 -4.54 -12.90
CA GLY A 150 -1.40 -4.66 -14.36
C GLY A 150 -0.54 -3.57 -15.02
N SER A 151 0.37 -2.94 -14.28
CA SER A 151 1.28 -1.92 -14.79
C SER A 151 2.69 -2.10 -14.23
N PRO A 152 3.62 -2.67 -15.03
CA PRO A 152 4.99 -2.92 -14.57
C PRO A 152 5.70 -1.65 -14.10
N ARG A 153 5.51 -0.52 -14.79
CA ARG A 153 6.07 0.78 -14.39
C ARG A 153 5.54 1.27 -13.03
N ALA A 154 4.27 1.01 -12.74
CA ALA A 154 3.67 1.40 -11.46
C ALA A 154 4.10 0.44 -10.33
N ALA A 155 4.17 -0.86 -10.64
CA ALA A 155 4.70 -1.87 -9.73
C ALA A 155 6.20 -1.64 -9.42
N GLU A 156 6.95 -1.10 -10.36
CA GLU A 156 8.35 -0.69 -10.18
C GLU A 156 8.50 0.46 -9.18
N ALA A 157 7.58 1.43 -9.20
CA ALA A 157 7.63 2.53 -8.25
C ALA A 157 7.49 2.08 -6.79
N LEU A 158 6.91 0.89 -6.52
CA LEU A 158 6.88 0.29 -5.18
C LEU A 158 8.26 -0.14 -4.67
N ARG A 159 9.24 -0.27 -5.57
CA ARG A 159 10.63 -0.63 -5.31
C ARG A 159 11.54 0.59 -5.20
N TRP A 160 11.05 1.79 -5.49
CA TRP A 160 11.85 3.00 -5.38
C TRP A 160 12.31 3.19 -3.93
N ARG A 161 13.60 3.49 -3.77
CA ARG A 161 14.19 3.86 -2.50
C ARG A 161 14.31 5.37 -2.44
N TRP A 162 13.90 5.93 -1.31
CA TRP A 162 14.17 7.32 -0.99
C TRP A 162 15.32 7.34 0.02
N ASN A 163 16.52 7.70 -0.44
CA ASN A 163 17.76 7.60 0.34
C ASN A 163 17.96 6.17 0.90
N SER A 164 18.44 6.04 2.13
CA SER A 164 18.69 4.77 2.82
C SER A 164 17.42 4.10 3.37
N HIS A 165 16.21 4.57 3.01
CA HIS A 165 14.97 4.01 3.55
C HIS A 165 14.54 2.72 2.83
N PRO A 166 13.88 1.79 3.54
CA PRO A 166 13.24 0.63 2.93
C PRO A 166 12.24 1.05 1.85
N THR A 167 12.04 0.22 0.81
CA THR A 167 11.05 0.50 -0.23
C THR A 167 9.62 0.43 0.34
N MET A 168 8.62 0.99 -0.36
CA MET A 168 7.22 0.87 0.07
C MET A 168 6.79 -0.59 0.23
N LEU A 169 7.26 -1.47 -0.66
CA LEU A 169 6.99 -2.91 -0.53
C LEU A 169 7.57 -3.51 0.75
N HIS A 170 8.81 -3.16 1.13
CA HIS A 170 9.37 -3.58 2.42
C HIS A 170 8.56 -3.00 3.59
N ARG A 171 8.14 -1.74 3.52
CA ARG A 171 7.31 -1.11 4.56
C ARG A 171 5.96 -1.82 4.74
N MET A 172 5.31 -2.23 3.65
CA MET A 172 4.08 -3.02 3.70
C MET A 172 4.32 -4.39 4.35
N CYS A 173 5.47 -5.03 4.09
CA CYS A 173 5.86 -6.28 4.75
C CYS A 173 6.24 -6.10 6.23
N ASP A 174 6.70 -4.91 6.61
CA ASP A 174 7.13 -4.56 7.98
C ASP A 174 5.99 -3.94 8.82
N LEU A 175 4.74 -3.96 8.33
CA LEU A 175 3.57 -3.52 9.10
C LEU A 175 3.36 -4.36 10.37
N PRO A 176 2.63 -3.83 11.38
CA PRO A 176 2.34 -4.58 12.60
C PRO A 176 1.69 -5.94 12.33
N ILE A 177 1.99 -6.93 13.17
CA ILE A 177 1.52 -8.31 13.00
C ILE A 177 0.00 -8.45 12.87
N GLY A 178 -0.77 -7.51 13.45
CA GLY A 178 -2.22 -7.42 13.29
C GLY A 178 -2.67 -7.39 11.82
N TYR A 179 -1.92 -6.74 10.92
CA TYR A 179 -2.22 -6.73 9.48
C TYR A 179 -2.08 -8.10 8.79
N PHE A 180 -1.38 -9.04 9.42
CA PHE A 180 -1.19 -10.40 8.90
C PHE A 180 -2.05 -11.44 9.62
N CYS A 181 -2.53 -11.13 10.82
CA CYS A 181 -3.27 -12.08 11.66
C CYS A 181 -4.76 -11.74 11.77
N GLU A 182 -5.13 -10.46 11.90
CA GLU A 182 -6.51 -10.06 12.12
C GLU A 182 -7.31 -10.06 10.81
N PRO A 183 -8.47 -10.74 10.73
CA PRO A 183 -9.24 -10.85 9.49
C PRO A 183 -9.56 -9.50 8.83
N ARG A 184 -9.95 -8.49 9.62
CA ARG A 184 -10.29 -7.14 9.11
C ARG A 184 -9.09 -6.46 8.45
N LEU A 185 -7.91 -6.51 9.09
CA LEU A 185 -6.71 -5.85 8.56
C LEU A 185 -6.06 -6.65 7.43
N ARG A 186 -6.18 -7.99 7.44
CA ARG A 186 -5.75 -8.86 6.34
C ARG A 186 -6.50 -8.57 5.06
N GLN A 187 -7.81 -8.33 5.14
CA GLN A 187 -8.62 -7.89 4.01
C GLN A 187 -8.14 -6.55 3.42
N ILE A 188 -7.36 -5.77 4.17
CA ILE A 188 -6.79 -4.51 3.68
C ILE A 188 -5.41 -4.76 3.06
N LEU A 189 -4.51 -5.43 3.78
CA LEU A 189 -3.12 -5.59 3.36
C LEU A 189 -2.93 -6.65 2.27
N VAL A 190 -3.51 -7.85 2.45
CA VAL A 190 -3.19 -8.99 1.58
C VAL A 190 -3.62 -8.74 0.13
N PRO A 191 -4.81 -8.16 -0.16
CA PRO A 191 -5.15 -7.74 -1.52
C PRO A 191 -4.17 -6.72 -2.13
N THR A 192 -3.59 -5.82 -1.33
CA THR A 192 -2.54 -4.90 -1.82
C THR A 192 -1.29 -5.66 -2.23
N LEU A 193 -0.82 -6.59 -1.39
CA LEU A 193 0.37 -7.39 -1.69
C LEU A 193 0.17 -8.27 -2.93
N ILE A 194 -1.03 -8.83 -3.10
CA ILE A 194 -1.41 -9.56 -4.31
C ILE A 194 -1.27 -8.65 -5.54
N CYS A 195 -1.90 -7.48 -5.54
CA CYS A 195 -1.86 -6.56 -6.68
C CYS A 195 -0.44 -6.05 -6.97
N ALA A 196 0.38 -5.86 -5.93
CA ALA A 196 1.77 -5.43 -6.06
C ALA A 196 2.69 -6.50 -6.64
N CYS A 197 2.43 -7.78 -6.38
CA CYS A 197 3.33 -8.88 -6.73
C CYS A 197 2.84 -9.73 -7.92
N PHE A 198 1.55 -9.67 -8.26
CA PHE A 198 0.97 -10.47 -9.33
C PHE A 198 1.59 -10.10 -10.68
N HIS A 199 2.19 -11.08 -11.36
CA HIS A 199 3.02 -10.92 -12.57
C HIS A 199 4.31 -10.12 -12.39
N GLU A 200 4.73 -9.82 -11.15
CA GLU A 200 5.92 -9.02 -10.84
C GLU A 200 6.92 -9.84 -10.00
N SER A 201 7.82 -10.56 -10.67
CA SER A 201 8.76 -11.50 -10.02
C SER A 201 9.69 -10.83 -9.01
N ILE A 202 10.18 -9.62 -9.30
CA ILE A 202 11.05 -8.87 -8.40
C ILE A 202 10.29 -8.48 -7.12
N ASN A 203 9.04 -8.02 -7.24
CA ASN A 203 8.22 -7.70 -6.08
C ASN A 203 7.92 -8.95 -5.25
N LEU A 204 7.60 -10.07 -5.91
CA LEU A 204 7.41 -11.35 -5.23
C LEU A 204 8.68 -11.80 -4.48
N ARG A 205 9.88 -11.59 -5.03
CA ARG A 205 11.15 -11.91 -4.36
C ARG A 205 11.38 -11.07 -3.11
N ILE A 206 11.11 -9.76 -3.19
CA ILE A 206 11.16 -8.85 -2.05
C ILE A 206 10.19 -9.33 -0.96
N LEU A 207 8.94 -9.62 -1.33
CA LEU A 207 7.94 -10.15 -0.40
C LEU A 207 8.42 -11.46 0.24
N SER A 208 8.95 -12.38 -0.55
CA SER A 208 9.42 -13.71 -0.11
C SER A 208 10.59 -13.63 0.87
N SER A 209 11.36 -12.55 0.84
CA SER A 209 12.44 -12.30 1.82
C SER A 209 11.94 -11.96 3.22
N ARG A 210 10.67 -11.52 3.34
CA ARG A 210 10.05 -11.09 4.61
C ARG A 210 8.92 -12.02 5.06
N LEU A 211 8.15 -12.56 4.11
CA LEU A 211 6.93 -13.31 4.35
C LEU A 211 6.82 -14.48 3.38
N SER A 212 6.32 -15.62 3.86
CA SER A 212 6.07 -16.76 2.97
C SER A 212 4.93 -16.47 1.99
N PRO A 213 5.13 -16.64 0.66
CA PRO A 213 4.06 -16.50 -0.34
C PRO A 213 2.86 -17.43 -0.10
N GLN A 214 3.04 -18.51 0.69
CA GLN A 214 1.95 -19.41 1.05
C GLN A 214 0.82 -18.71 1.84
N HIS A 215 1.12 -17.61 2.53
CA HIS A 215 0.09 -16.80 3.17
C HIS A 215 -0.88 -16.19 2.14
N ILE A 216 -0.36 -15.73 1.01
CA ILE A 216 -1.15 -15.19 -0.11
C ILE A 216 -1.98 -16.31 -0.74
N VAL A 217 -1.38 -17.47 -0.99
CA VAL A 217 -2.08 -18.63 -1.57
C VAL A 217 -3.25 -19.06 -0.70
N THR A 218 -3.04 -19.18 0.61
CA THR A 218 -4.09 -19.55 1.57
C THR A 218 -5.22 -18.51 1.59
N TYR A 219 -4.86 -17.22 1.58
CA TYR A 219 -5.85 -16.14 1.52
C TYR A 219 -6.67 -16.18 0.23
N LEU A 220 -6.03 -16.31 -0.94
CA LEU A 220 -6.70 -16.40 -2.24
C LEU A 220 -7.66 -17.59 -2.32
N LYS A 221 -7.26 -18.76 -1.83
CA LYS A 221 -8.13 -19.96 -1.78
C LYS A 221 -9.39 -19.71 -0.96
N ALA A 222 -9.26 -19.05 0.19
CA ALA A 222 -10.40 -18.71 1.05
C ALA A 222 -11.36 -17.73 0.35
N GLU A 223 -10.83 -16.69 -0.30
CA GLU A 223 -11.64 -15.72 -1.05
C GLU A 223 -12.35 -16.38 -2.24
N VAL A 224 -11.67 -17.23 -3.01
CA VAL A 224 -12.28 -17.99 -4.12
C VAL A 224 -13.43 -18.86 -3.62
N ALA A 225 -13.21 -19.64 -2.55
CA ALA A 225 -14.24 -20.50 -1.98
C ALA A 225 -15.45 -19.69 -1.47
N SER A 226 -15.21 -18.55 -0.81
CA SER A 226 -16.27 -17.65 -0.36
C SER A 226 -17.05 -17.05 -1.52
N TYR A 227 -16.37 -16.68 -2.61
CA TYR A 227 -17.01 -16.15 -3.82
C TYR A 227 -17.91 -17.16 -4.49
N GLU A 228 -17.43 -18.39 -4.64
CA GLU A 228 -18.20 -19.46 -5.25
C GLU A 228 -19.43 -19.81 -4.41
N ALA A 229 -19.29 -19.89 -3.09
CA ALA A 229 -20.42 -20.12 -2.18
C ALA A 229 -21.46 -18.99 -2.20
N ALA A 230 -21.02 -17.73 -2.26
CA ALA A 230 -21.94 -16.60 -2.44
C ALA A 230 -22.63 -16.64 -3.80
N ARG A 231 -21.89 -17.03 -4.86
CA ARG A 231 -22.43 -17.13 -6.22
C ARG A 231 -23.48 -18.21 -6.37
N THR A 232 -23.27 -19.39 -5.81
CA THR A 232 -24.28 -20.45 -5.81
C THR A 232 -25.53 -20.02 -5.05
N ALA A 233 -25.37 -19.41 -3.86
CA ALA A 233 -26.48 -18.94 -3.06
C ALA A 233 -27.33 -17.83 -3.74
N SER A 234 -26.72 -17.00 -4.59
CA SER A 234 -27.42 -15.98 -5.38
C SER A 234 -28.16 -16.55 -6.59
N LEU A 235 -27.57 -17.53 -7.28
CA LEU A 235 -28.22 -18.22 -8.42
C LEU A 235 -29.50 -18.95 -7.98
N GLU A 236 -29.52 -19.47 -6.76
CA GLU A 236 -30.72 -20.11 -6.18
C GLU A 236 -31.83 -19.11 -5.82
N ARG A 237 -31.53 -17.81 -5.70
CA ARG A 237 -32.47 -16.79 -5.21
C ARG A 237 -32.84 -15.73 -6.26
N ASP A 238 -32.37 -15.88 -7.49
CA ASP A 238 -32.52 -14.87 -8.56
C ASP A 238 -32.10 -13.45 -8.08
N ALA A 239 -31.14 -13.40 -7.15
CA ALA A 239 -30.71 -12.20 -6.46
C ALA A 239 -29.33 -11.74 -6.96
N PRO A 240 -29.06 -10.42 -7.00
CA PRO A 240 -27.71 -9.91 -7.26
C PRO A 240 -26.69 -10.55 -6.30
N LEU A 241 -25.47 -10.78 -6.79
CA LEU A 241 -24.38 -11.28 -5.93
C LEU A 241 -24.18 -10.32 -4.76
N PRO A 242 -24.29 -10.78 -3.50
CA PRO A 242 -23.96 -9.92 -2.37
C PRO A 242 -22.47 -9.57 -2.46
N PRO A 243 -22.07 -8.33 -2.11
CA PRO A 243 -20.66 -8.02 -1.97
C PRO A 243 -20.07 -8.97 -0.94
N LEU A 244 -19.05 -9.75 -1.32
CA LEU A 244 -18.29 -10.53 -0.34
C LEU A 244 -17.78 -9.59 0.74
N SER A 245 -18.04 -9.96 1.99
CA SER A 245 -17.75 -9.26 3.25
C SER A 245 -17.45 -7.77 3.06
N PRO A 246 -18.39 -6.86 3.38
CA PRO A 246 -18.10 -5.44 3.33
C PRO A 246 -16.93 -5.18 4.31
N ALA A 247 -15.73 -4.98 3.75
CA ALA A 247 -14.57 -4.57 4.52
C ALA A 247 -14.68 -3.07 4.88
N THR A 248 -15.89 -2.54 5.02
CA THR A 248 -16.13 -1.18 5.42
C THR A 248 -15.71 -1.07 6.88
N LEU A 249 -14.61 -0.35 7.12
CA LEU A 249 -14.16 0.01 8.45
C LEU A 249 -15.04 1.16 8.98
N VAL A 250 -16.32 0.89 9.28
CA VAL A 250 -17.20 1.90 9.88
C VAL A 250 -17.25 1.66 11.37
N ASP A 251 -16.46 2.44 12.12
CA ASP A 251 -16.61 2.56 13.57
C ASP A 251 -16.73 4.05 14.01
N ASP A 252 -16.70 5.04 13.11
CA ASP A 252 -16.83 6.47 13.45
C ASP A 252 -17.88 7.20 12.57
N PRO A 253 -18.99 7.72 13.16
CA PRO A 253 -20.04 8.45 12.43
C PRO A 253 -19.69 9.89 12.05
N SER A 254 -18.49 10.39 12.39
CA SER A 254 -18.07 11.78 12.13
C SER A 254 -17.30 11.97 10.81
N GLU A 255 -16.98 10.90 10.09
CA GLU A 255 -16.40 10.98 8.74
C GLU A 255 -17.50 11.12 7.68
N LEU A 256 -17.45 12.19 6.89
CA LEU A 256 -18.33 12.37 5.74
C LEU A 256 -18.28 11.11 4.85
N PRO A 257 -19.42 10.54 4.45
CA PRO A 257 -19.49 9.30 3.67
C PRO A 257 -19.20 9.61 2.20
N ILE A 258 -17.98 10.03 1.88
CA ILE A 258 -17.65 10.41 0.50
C ILE A 258 -17.36 9.16 -0.35
N VAL A 259 -16.89 8.05 0.24
CA VAL A 259 -16.91 6.72 -0.39
C VAL A 259 -16.89 5.64 0.69
N ALA A 260 -17.87 4.73 0.72
CA ALA A 260 -17.69 3.46 1.42
C ALA A 260 -16.54 2.70 0.72
N MET A 261 -15.32 2.78 1.26
CA MET A 261 -14.16 2.18 0.63
C MET A 261 -14.26 0.66 0.74
N GLU A 262 -14.43 -0.02 -0.38
CA GLU A 262 -14.40 -1.47 -0.44
C GLU A 262 -12.95 -1.95 -0.42
N TYR A 263 -12.49 -2.40 0.74
CA TYR A 263 -11.15 -2.93 0.88
C TYR A 263 -11.01 -4.39 0.42
N GLY A 264 -12.10 -5.11 0.16
CA GLY A 264 -12.09 -6.52 -0.22
C GLY A 264 -11.30 -6.81 -1.51
N LEU A 265 -10.89 -8.08 -1.70
CA LEU A 265 -10.08 -8.50 -2.83
C LEU A 265 -10.74 -8.16 -4.18
N GLN A 266 -12.04 -8.40 -4.30
CA GLN A 266 -12.82 -8.18 -5.52
C GLN A 266 -12.79 -6.72 -6.00
N ALA A 267 -12.68 -5.76 -5.08
CA ALA A 267 -12.63 -4.32 -5.36
C ALA A 267 -11.28 -3.88 -5.95
N ARG A 268 -10.26 -4.75 -5.90
CA ARG A 268 -8.90 -4.44 -6.36
C ARG A 268 -8.49 -5.36 -7.49
N LEU A 269 -8.64 -6.66 -7.30
CA LEU A 269 -8.37 -7.69 -8.30
C LEU A 269 -9.70 -8.27 -8.80
N PRO A 270 -10.03 -8.12 -10.10
CA PRO A 270 -11.24 -8.72 -10.67
C PRO A 270 -11.28 -10.25 -10.47
N PRO A 271 -12.44 -10.85 -10.14
CA PRO A 271 -12.59 -12.30 -9.96
C PRO A 271 -12.06 -13.14 -11.12
N SER A 272 -12.16 -12.62 -12.36
CA SER A 272 -11.62 -13.29 -13.55
C SER A 272 -10.11 -13.52 -13.51
N LYS A 273 -9.37 -12.78 -12.69
CA LYS A 273 -7.91 -12.91 -12.54
C LYS A 273 -7.50 -13.75 -11.34
N TRP A 274 -8.43 -14.22 -10.52
CA TRP A 274 -8.10 -14.93 -9.27
C TRP A 274 -7.45 -16.28 -9.51
N ALA A 275 -7.93 -17.03 -10.52
CA ALA A 275 -7.34 -18.31 -10.89
C ALA A 275 -5.89 -18.17 -11.37
N ASP A 276 -5.63 -17.16 -12.22
CA ASP A 276 -4.29 -16.84 -12.71
C ASP A 276 -3.37 -16.38 -11.56
N ALA A 277 -3.87 -15.52 -10.67
CA ALA A 277 -3.14 -15.13 -9.47
C ALA A 277 -2.79 -16.33 -8.59
N LEU A 278 -3.74 -17.24 -8.36
CA LEU A 278 -3.51 -18.44 -7.58
C LEU A 278 -2.45 -19.34 -8.21
N ALA A 279 -2.48 -19.53 -9.53
CA ALA A 279 -1.46 -20.29 -10.27
C ALA A 279 -0.08 -19.63 -10.17
N PHE A 280 -0.01 -18.31 -10.34
CA PHE A 280 1.22 -17.52 -10.23
C PHE A 280 1.88 -17.66 -8.86
N PHE A 281 1.13 -17.47 -7.76
CA PHE A 281 1.69 -17.57 -6.41
C PHE A 281 1.97 -19.01 -5.96
N SER A 282 1.28 -20.01 -6.52
CA SER A 282 1.50 -21.41 -6.17
C SER A 282 2.74 -22.02 -6.86
N THR A 283 3.10 -21.52 -8.04
CA THR A 283 4.21 -22.05 -8.85
C THR A 283 5.56 -21.42 -8.51
N ARG A 284 5.59 -20.27 -7.82
CA ARG A 284 6.81 -19.52 -7.53
C ARG A 284 7.07 -19.32 -6.03
N PRO A 285 7.35 -20.39 -5.25
CA PRO A 285 7.89 -20.25 -3.92
C PRO A 285 9.41 -20.04 -4.04
N GLU A 286 9.87 -18.86 -4.45
CA GLU A 286 11.31 -18.60 -4.34
C GLU A 286 11.67 -18.45 -2.86
N SER A 287 12.15 -19.54 -2.27
CA SER A 287 12.84 -19.49 -1.00
C SER A 287 14.11 -18.65 -1.15
N PRO A 288 14.60 -17.99 -0.08
CA PRO A 288 15.72 -17.03 -0.16
C PRO A 288 17.11 -17.63 -0.45
N THR A 289 17.23 -18.78 -1.11
CA THR A 289 18.49 -19.57 -1.13
C THR A 289 19.16 -19.74 -2.48
N ALA A 290 18.58 -19.33 -3.61
CA ALA A 290 19.21 -19.61 -4.92
C ALA A 290 19.93 -18.41 -5.58
N GLU A 291 19.67 -17.16 -5.17
CA GLU A 291 20.12 -15.99 -5.93
C GLU A 291 20.88 -14.96 -5.09
N ARG A 292 21.64 -15.43 -4.09
CA ARG A 292 22.71 -14.63 -3.46
C ARG A 292 23.93 -14.40 -4.38
N ALA A 293 23.85 -14.82 -5.64
CA ALA A 293 24.96 -14.74 -6.59
C ALA A 293 24.86 -13.57 -7.59
N HIS A 294 23.77 -12.78 -7.63
CA HIS A 294 23.58 -11.80 -8.72
C HIS A 294 23.22 -10.36 -8.30
N LEU A 295 23.20 -10.07 -6.98
CA LEU A 295 23.04 -8.71 -6.44
C LEU A 295 24.31 -8.22 -5.72
N ASP A 296 25.47 -8.58 -6.29
CA ASP A 296 26.74 -7.87 -6.09
C ASP A 296 26.85 -6.63 -7.02
N TRP A 297 25.72 -6.15 -7.55
CA TRP A 297 25.71 -5.05 -8.50
C TRP A 297 25.50 -3.70 -7.81
N GLN A 298 26.65 -3.08 -7.56
CA GLN A 298 26.93 -1.66 -7.33
C GLN A 298 26.95 -1.15 -5.88
N GLY A 299 27.96 -1.63 -5.17
CA GLY A 299 28.64 -0.88 -4.12
C GLY A 299 30.09 -1.33 -3.98
N GLY A 300 31.01 -0.65 -4.66
CA GLY A 300 32.44 -0.68 -4.31
C GLY A 300 33.35 -1.47 -5.25
N GLU A 301 33.91 -0.78 -6.25
CA GLU A 301 35.29 -1.04 -6.66
C GLU A 301 36.06 0.29 -6.61
N ASP A 302 36.49 0.65 -5.40
CA ASP A 302 37.71 1.42 -5.23
C ASP A 302 38.87 0.51 -5.63
N THR A 303 39.31 0.63 -6.88
CA THR A 303 40.63 0.14 -7.30
C THR A 303 41.62 1.31 -7.28
N PRO A 304 42.75 1.21 -6.53
CA PRO A 304 43.75 2.26 -6.51
C PRO A 304 44.51 2.26 -7.83
N ARG A 305 44.35 3.35 -8.61
CA ARG A 305 45.04 3.54 -9.88
C ARG A 305 46.49 3.96 -9.62
N ALA A 306 47.40 2.99 -9.61
CA ALA A 306 48.83 3.23 -9.73
C ALA A 306 49.23 3.36 -11.20
N SER A 307 49.74 4.54 -11.60
CA SER A 307 50.82 4.76 -12.59
C SER A 307 51.07 6.27 -12.68
N ARG A 308 52.20 6.76 -12.16
CA ARG A 308 53.47 7.01 -12.87
C ARG A 308 53.39 8.15 -13.90
N ALA A 309 54.04 9.26 -13.52
CA ALA A 309 54.94 10.13 -14.28
C ALA A 309 54.55 10.56 -15.71
N SER A 310 54.48 11.87 -15.95
CA SER A 310 55.56 12.70 -16.55
C SER A 310 55.11 14.16 -16.68
N ASP A 311 56.09 15.08 -16.61
CA ASP A 311 56.13 16.45 -17.15
C ASP A 311 55.33 17.58 -16.45
N GLU A 312 55.96 18.29 -15.50
CA GLU A 312 56.70 19.57 -15.69
C GLU A 312 57.47 19.94 -14.40
#